data_AF-A0A925NNN3-F1
#
_entry.id   AF-A0A925NNN3-F1
#
_cell.length_a   1.000
_cell.length_b   1.000
_cell.length_c   1.000
_cell.angle_alpha   90.00
_cell.angle_beta   90.00
_cell.angle_gamma   90.00
#
_symmetry.space_group_name_H-M   'P 1'
#
loop_
_entity.id
_entity.type
_entity.pdbx_description
1 polymer ?
#
loop_
_entity_poly.entity_id
_entity_poly.type
_entity_poly.pdbx_seq_one_letter_code
_entity_poly.pdbx_strand_id
1 'polypeptide(L)'
;MDSQDEYEVLQEGWAASAEVAEEFESAVKLNPENRNARLMLIGYYRKTFYRNDHDTDLLTRHICWFIKEDPESSIHESIRTFPFANRHFLKIKREWKRQLADYPDNLKILKNAVRSFTLAAPNVAEELCLRAYKLDPLNEEWPLKLSHLFSLGTHSPEIIKERNRARKCFEFGKAALQLHERFPKMSYLETYMEMIVEEISEKTFKFNMLEEARYLGQY
;
A
#
# COMPACT_ATOMS: atom_id res chain seq x y z
N MET A 1 -0.65 3.62 20.92
CA MET A 1 -0.21 4.76 20.09
C MET A 1 -1.12 4.75 18.89
N ASP A 2 -1.83 5.84 18.65
CA ASP A 2 -2.78 5.90 17.54
C ASP A 2 -2.05 6.20 16.21
N SER A 3 -2.73 6.08 15.07
CA SER A 3 -2.12 6.28 13.75
C SER A 3 -1.53 7.68 13.55
N GLN A 4 -2.15 8.68 14.19
CA GLN A 4 -1.68 10.07 14.15
C GLN A 4 -0.33 10.22 14.87
N ASP A 5 -0.20 9.63 16.05
CA ASP A 5 1.05 9.65 16.83
C ASP A 5 2.20 8.96 16.07
N GLU A 6 1.92 7.84 15.39
CA GLU A 6 2.91 7.13 14.56
C GLU A 6 3.42 7.97 13.41
N TYR A 7 2.52 8.69 12.76
CA TYR A 7 2.85 9.56 11.66
C TYR A 7 3.71 10.74 12.13
N GLU A 8 3.40 11.32 13.29
CA GLU A 8 4.17 12.42 13.88
C GLU A 8 5.61 11.98 14.20
N VAL A 9 5.80 10.82 14.85
CA VAL A 9 7.14 10.28 15.13
C VAL A 9 7.92 9.99 13.83
N LEU A 10 7.25 9.52 12.76
CA LEU A 10 7.92 9.38 11.46
C LEU A 10 8.41 10.72 10.91
N GLN A 11 7.61 11.79 11.02
CA GLN A 11 7.99 13.11 10.55
C GLN A 11 9.14 13.69 11.38
N GLU A 12 9.13 13.48 12.69
CA GLU A 12 10.26 13.84 13.56
C GLU A 12 11.54 13.08 13.19
N GLY A 13 11.44 11.78 12.91
CA GLY A 13 12.54 10.99 12.36
C GLY A 13 13.03 11.54 11.02
N TRP A 14 12.11 11.99 10.17
CA TRP A 14 12.44 12.70 8.93
C TRP A 14 13.03 14.10 9.18
N ALA A 15 12.98 14.67 10.37
CA ALA A 15 13.72 15.90 10.70
C ALA A 15 15.09 15.62 11.33
N ALA A 16 15.32 14.41 11.86
CA ALA A 16 16.51 14.07 12.64
C ALA A 16 17.85 14.17 11.88
N SER A 17 18.91 14.51 12.62
CA SER A 17 20.31 14.49 12.17
C SER A 17 20.94 13.09 12.30
N ALA A 18 22.18 12.93 11.83
CA ALA A 18 22.91 11.66 11.96
C ALA A 18 23.25 11.32 13.41
N GLU A 19 23.62 12.32 14.21
CA GLU A 19 23.94 12.16 15.64
C GLU A 19 22.70 11.66 16.41
N VAL A 20 21.54 12.26 16.14
CA VAL A 20 20.25 11.84 16.71
C VAL A 20 19.90 10.41 16.28
N ALA A 21 20.16 10.04 15.01
CA ALA A 21 19.96 8.66 14.55
C ALA A 21 20.88 7.67 15.26
N GLU A 22 22.15 8.02 15.53
CA GLU A 22 23.09 7.18 16.29
C GLU A 22 22.64 6.95 17.74
N GLU A 23 22.06 7.98 18.37
CA GLU A 23 21.44 7.86 19.70
C GLU A 23 20.28 6.86 19.67
N PHE A 24 19.39 6.94 18.66
CA PHE A 24 18.29 5.99 18.52
C PHE A 24 18.75 4.58 18.16
N GLU A 25 19.80 4.41 17.34
CA GLU A 25 20.43 3.11 17.11
C GLU A 25 20.97 2.51 18.41
N SER A 26 21.59 3.33 19.25
CA SER A 26 22.08 2.92 20.56
C SER A 26 20.93 2.54 21.49
N ALA A 27 19.84 3.30 21.47
CA ALA A 27 18.62 2.99 22.22
C ALA A 27 17.99 1.66 21.78
N VAL A 28 17.97 1.36 20.48
CA VAL A 28 17.49 0.07 19.94
C VAL A 28 18.44 -1.08 20.29
N LYS A 29 19.76 -0.85 20.34
CA LYS A 29 20.71 -1.88 20.80
C LYS A 29 20.50 -2.23 22.27
N LEU A 30 20.25 -1.23 23.12
CA LEU A 30 19.99 -1.42 24.54
C LEU A 30 18.61 -2.01 24.81
N ASN A 31 17.61 -1.58 24.04
CA ASN A 31 16.24 -2.09 24.10
C ASN A 31 15.73 -2.39 22.68
N PRO A 32 15.89 -3.64 22.20
CA PRO A 32 15.44 -4.05 20.87
C PRO A 32 13.94 -3.86 20.62
N GLU A 33 13.13 -3.79 21.67
CA GLU A 33 11.67 -3.59 21.59
C GLU A 33 11.28 -2.10 21.63
N ASN A 34 12.25 -1.18 21.60
CA ASN A 34 11.99 0.26 21.59
C ASN A 34 11.37 0.71 20.25
N ARG A 35 10.04 0.61 20.20
CA ARG A 35 9.21 0.94 19.04
C ARG A 35 9.41 2.37 18.55
N ASN A 36 9.41 3.36 19.45
CA ASN A 36 9.55 4.77 19.07
C ASN A 36 10.92 5.06 18.46
N ALA A 37 12.00 4.52 19.03
CA ALA A 37 13.33 4.65 18.43
C ALA A 37 13.38 4.03 17.02
N ARG A 38 12.74 2.88 16.80
CA ARG A 38 12.64 2.27 15.46
C ARG A 38 11.82 3.11 14.49
N LEU A 39 10.73 3.74 14.93
CA LEU A 39 9.95 4.67 14.10
C LEU A 39 10.77 5.88 13.67
N MET A 40 11.49 6.50 14.62
CA MET A 40 12.41 7.60 14.34
C MET A 40 13.44 7.20 13.28
N LEU A 41 14.05 6.01 13.44
CA LEU A 41 15.03 5.48 12.48
C LEU A 41 14.43 5.18 11.10
N ILE A 42 13.18 4.70 11.03
CA ILE A 42 12.48 4.56 9.74
C ILE A 42 12.31 5.93 9.08
N GLY A 43 11.84 6.94 9.83
CA GLY A 43 11.72 8.31 9.33
C GLY A 43 13.04 8.84 8.79
N TYR A 44 14.13 8.64 9.54
CA TYR A 44 15.48 9.07 9.19
C TYR A 44 16.02 8.39 7.92
N TYR A 45 16.08 7.05 7.89
CA TYR A 45 16.68 6.32 6.77
C TYR A 45 15.87 6.41 5.47
N ARG A 46 14.58 6.75 5.53
CA ARG A 46 13.77 7.01 4.32
C ARG A 46 14.24 8.22 3.51
N LYS A 47 15.04 9.12 4.07
CA LYS A 47 15.62 10.26 3.32
C LYS A 47 16.66 9.81 2.29
N THR A 48 17.42 8.76 2.63
CA THR A 48 18.67 8.40 1.95
C THR A 48 18.64 7.03 1.31
N PHE A 49 17.57 6.24 1.48
CA PHE A 49 17.54 4.85 0.98
C PHE A 49 17.77 4.71 -0.53
N TYR A 50 17.37 5.69 -1.37
CA TYR A 50 17.71 5.62 -2.81
C TYR A 50 19.19 5.93 -3.13
N ARG A 51 19.94 6.45 -2.16
CA ARG A 51 21.32 6.94 -2.34
C ARG A 51 22.37 6.00 -1.76
N ASN A 52 22.01 5.23 -0.73
CA ASN A 52 22.95 4.41 0.03
C ASN A 52 22.37 3.03 0.35
N ASP A 53 23.07 1.98 -0.10
CA ASP A 53 22.71 0.58 0.13
C ASP A 53 22.74 0.20 1.62
N HIS A 54 23.66 0.82 2.40
CA HIS A 54 23.75 0.63 3.84
C HIS A 54 22.49 1.13 4.57
N ASP A 55 22.09 2.37 4.32
CA ASP A 55 20.88 2.95 4.91
C ASP A 55 19.63 2.18 4.49
N THR A 56 19.62 1.64 3.26
CA THR A 56 18.54 0.78 2.79
C THR A 56 18.46 -0.52 3.59
N ASP A 57 19.58 -1.14 3.91
CA ASP A 57 19.59 -2.32 4.79
C ASP A 57 19.12 -2.00 6.20
N LEU A 58 19.50 -0.84 6.76
CA LEU A 58 19.03 -0.39 8.08
C LEU A 58 17.53 -0.11 8.06
N LEU A 59 17.03 0.64 7.09
CA LEU A 59 15.59 0.87 6.88
C LEU A 59 14.82 -0.45 6.80
N THR A 60 15.31 -1.37 5.97
CA THR A 60 14.68 -2.69 5.78
C THR A 60 14.62 -3.49 7.06
N ARG A 61 15.68 -3.45 7.89
CA ARG A 61 15.72 -4.11 9.19
C ARG A 61 14.62 -3.58 10.12
N HIS A 62 14.40 -2.27 10.18
CA HIS A 62 13.35 -1.70 11.03
C HIS A 62 11.95 -2.01 10.49
N ILE A 63 11.73 -1.92 9.17
CA ILE A 63 10.45 -2.30 8.56
C ILE A 63 10.12 -3.78 8.84
N CYS A 64 11.07 -4.69 8.62
CA CYS A 64 10.87 -6.11 8.90
C CYS A 64 10.54 -6.37 10.37
N TRP A 65 11.14 -5.61 11.31
CA TRP A 65 10.78 -5.71 12.72
C TRP A 65 9.32 -5.31 12.95
N PHE A 66 8.83 -4.22 12.36
CA PHE A 66 7.41 -3.84 12.48
C PHE A 66 6.47 -4.88 11.87
N ILE A 67 6.81 -5.45 10.71
CA ILE A 67 5.99 -6.51 10.12
C ILE A 67 5.96 -7.73 11.03
N LYS A 68 7.07 -8.05 11.70
CA LYS A 68 7.17 -9.21 12.59
C LYS A 68 6.40 -9.01 13.90
N GLU A 69 6.63 -7.90 14.59
CA GLU A 69 6.13 -7.67 15.94
C GLU A 69 4.76 -6.97 15.97
N ASP A 70 4.43 -6.17 14.95
CA ASP A 70 3.20 -5.38 14.90
C ASP A 70 2.67 -5.22 13.45
N PRO A 71 2.19 -6.33 12.84
CA PRO A 71 1.74 -6.36 11.45
C PRO A 71 0.46 -5.54 11.19
N GLU A 72 -0.29 -5.21 12.25
CA GLU A 72 -1.51 -4.40 12.17
C GLU A 72 -1.26 -2.89 12.27
N SER A 73 -0.06 -2.47 12.64
CA SER A 73 0.27 -1.05 12.80
C SER A 73 -0.05 -0.23 11.55
N SER A 74 -0.61 0.95 11.77
CA SER A 74 -0.86 1.96 10.72
C SER A 74 0.42 2.46 10.06
N ILE A 75 1.60 2.21 10.64
CA ILE A 75 2.87 2.59 10.05
C ILE A 75 3.08 2.04 8.65
N HIS A 76 2.54 0.84 8.39
CA HIS A 76 2.60 0.19 7.09
C HIS A 76 1.81 0.98 6.03
N GLU A 77 0.85 1.80 6.44
CA GLU A 77 0.17 2.76 5.57
C GLU A 77 1.08 3.96 5.23
N SER A 78 1.94 4.41 6.15
CA SER A 78 2.81 5.57 5.90
C SER A 78 4.13 5.21 5.19
N ILE A 79 4.54 3.94 5.21
CA ILE A 79 5.78 3.46 4.60
C ILE A 79 5.51 2.88 3.22
N ARG A 80 5.98 3.57 2.18
CA ARG A 80 6.18 2.94 0.86
C ARG A 80 7.53 2.23 0.90
N THR A 81 7.56 0.92 0.62
CA THR A 81 8.76 0.09 0.77
C THR A 81 9.70 0.26 -0.43
N PHE A 82 9.47 -0.47 -1.52
CA PHE A 82 10.34 -0.46 -2.70
C PHE A 82 9.49 -0.53 -3.98
N PRO A 83 9.77 0.30 -5.00
CA PRO A 83 8.98 0.32 -6.22
C PRO A 83 9.24 -0.89 -7.15
N PHE A 84 10.31 -1.65 -6.90
CA PHE A 84 10.69 -2.82 -7.70
C PHE A 84 11.23 -3.95 -6.81
N ALA A 85 11.17 -5.18 -7.32
CA ALA A 85 11.66 -6.36 -6.61
C ALA A 85 13.19 -6.37 -6.54
N ASN A 86 13.74 -5.92 -5.41
CA ASN A 86 15.15 -5.99 -5.08
C ASN A 86 15.39 -6.90 -3.84
N ARG A 87 16.65 -7.04 -3.41
CA ARG A 87 17.00 -7.89 -2.26
C ARG A 87 16.29 -7.48 -0.96
N HIS A 88 16.05 -6.19 -0.76
CA HIS A 88 15.38 -5.63 0.42
C HIS A 88 13.88 -5.93 0.41
N PHE A 89 13.23 -5.77 -0.75
CA PHE A 89 11.85 -6.20 -0.98
C PHE A 89 11.66 -7.70 -0.71
N LEU A 90 12.62 -8.55 -1.11
CA LEU A 90 12.53 -9.98 -0.83
C LEU A 90 12.55 -10.31 0.67
N LYS A 91 13.27 -9.51 1.49
CA LYS A 91 13.24 -9.62 2.97
C LYS A 91 11.85 -9.26 3.50
N ILE A 92 11.31 -8.10 3.10
CA ILE A 92 9.96 -7.64 3.48
C ILE A 92 8.87 -8.63 3.05
N LYS A 93 8.96 -9.14 1.81
CA LYS A 93 8.04 -10.15 1.27
C LYS A 93 8.01 -11.42 2.11
N ARG A 94 9.17 -11.84 2.64
CA ARG A 94 9.26 -13.03 3.50
C ARG A 94 8.51 -12.82 4.80
N GLU A 95 8.67 -11.68 5.45
CA GLU A 95 7.97 -11.37 6.71
C GLU A 95 6.46 -11.28 6.49
N TRP A 96 6.00 -10.58 5.44
CA TRP A 96 4.57 -10.53 5.12
C TRP A 96 3.98 -11.90 4.83
N LYS A 97 4.70 -12.77 4.09
CA LYS A 97 4.25 -14.15 3.84
C LYS A 97 4.06 -14.93 5.13
N ARG A 98 4.91 -14.70 6.13
CA ARG A 98 4.79 -15.33 7.44
C ARG A 98 3.53 -14.85 8.16
N GLN A 99 3.34 -13.53 8.23
CA GLN A 99 2.15 -12.94 8.85
C GLN A 99 0.84 -13.38 8.18
N LEU A 100 0.83 -13.50 6.85
CA LEU A 100 -0.32 -13.97 6.09
C LEU A 100 -0.58 -15.48 6.24
N ALA A 101 0.40 -16.26 6.65
CA ALA A 101 0.21 -17.66 7.00
C ALA A 101 -0.37 -17.81 8.42
N ASP A 102 0.13 -17.00 9.35
CA ASP A 102 -0.28 -17.04 10.76
C ASP A 102 -1.66 -16.38 10.98
N TYR A 103 -1.98 -15.33 10.21
CA TYR A 103 -3.22 -14.54 10.33
C TYR A 103 -3.92 -14.36 8.97
N PRO A 104 -4.41 -15.45 8.37
CA PRO A 104 -4.74 -15.47 6.96
C PRO A 104 -5.98 -14.62 6.63
N ASP A 105 -6.94 -14.47 7.56
CA ASP A 105 -8.17 -13.69 7.35
C ASP A 105 -8.18 -12.33 8.07
N ASN A 106 -7.05 -11.88 8.60
CA ASN A 106 -6.96 -10.59 9.27
C ASN A 106 -6.92 -9.47 8.22
N LEU A 107 -8.02 -8.71 8.14
CA LEU A 107 -8.20 -7.64 7.13
C LEU A 107 -7.16 -6.53 7.22
N LYS A 108 -6.68 -6.16 8.42
CA LYS A 108 -5.63 -5.14 8.58
C LYS A 108 -4.28 -5.62 8.05
N ILE A 109 -3.91 -6.86 8.39
CA ILE A 109 -2.69 -7.49 7.89
C ILE A 109 -2.75 -7.65 6.36
N LEU A 110 -3.91 -8.06 5.83
CA LEU A 110 -4.15 -8.12 4.38
C LEU A 110 -3.98 -6.74 3.73
N LYS A 111 -4.58 -5.69 4.30
CA LYS A 111 -4.47 -4.31 3.81
C LYS A 111 -3.01 -3.85 3.74
N ASN A 112 -2.27 -4.04 4.83
CA ASN A 112 -0.87 -3.62 4.96
C ASN A 112 0.04 -4.41 3.99
N ALA A 113 -0.21 -5.71 3.82
CA ALA A 113 0.50 -6.54 2.86
C ALA A 113 0.19 -6.16 1.40
N VAL A 114 -1.09 -5.94 1.05
CA VAL A 114 -1.51 -5.47 -0.28
C VAL A 114 -0.72 -4.21 -0.65
N ARG A 115 -0.69 -3.22 0.25
CA ARG A 115 0.03 -1.96 0.03
C ARG A 115 1.53 -2.19 -0.20
N SER A 116 2.14 -3.09 0.55
CA SER A 116 3.57 -3.44 0.39
C SER A 116 3.88 -4.11 -0.95
N PHE A 117 2.90 -4.79 -1.56
CA PHE A 117 3.07 -5.50 -2.83
C PHE A 117 2.59 -4.72 -4.06
N THR A 118 1.77 -3.66 -3.91
CA THR A 118 1.14 -2.94 -5.03
C THR A 118 2.10 -2.61 -6.17
N LEU A 119 3.29 -2.08 -5.88
CA LEU A 119 4.25 -1.67 -6.91
C LEU A 119 5.22 -2.79 -7.31
N ALA A 120 5.84 -3.45 -6.32
CA ALA A 120 6.91 -4.42 -6.58
C ALA A 120 6.41 -5.84 -6.95
N ALA A 121 5.15 -6.17 -6.63
CA ALA A 121 4.54 -7.47 -6.93
C ALA A 121 3.01 -7.35 -7.12
N PRO A 122 2.54 -6.62 -8.14
CA PRO A 122 1.11 -6.30 -8.31
C PRO A 122 0.20 -7.53 -8.40
N ASN A 123 0.66 -8.65 -8.97
CA ASN A 123 -0.12 -9.88 -9.00
C ASN A 123 -0.37 -10.47 -7.60
N VAL A 124 0.62 -10.37 -6.70
CA VAL A 124 0.46 -10.80 -5.29
C VAL A 124 -0.50 -9.85 -4.57
N ALA A 125 -0.39 -8.54 -4.81
CA ALA A 125 -1.33 -7.57 -4.28
C ALA A 125 -2.77 -7.83 -4.78
N GLU A 126 -2.95 -8.18 -6.05
CA GLU A 126 -4.25 -8.53 -6.66
C GLU A 126 -4.87 -9.73 -5.94
N GLU A 127 -4.12 -10.83 -5.76
CA GLU A 127 -4.60 -12.04 -5.07
C GLU A 127 -5.04 -11.74 -3.63
N LEU A 128 -4.22 -11.00 -2.88
CA LEU A 128 -4.53 -10.62 -1.50
C LEU A 128 -5.72 -9.67 -1.40
N CYS A 129 -5.83 -8.71 -2.33
CA CYS A 129 -6.93 -7.76 -2.35
C CYS A 129 -8.25 -8.43 -2.76
N LEU A 130 -8.22 -9.38 -3.70
CA LEU A 130 -9.38 -10.21 -4.04
C LEU A 130 -9.84 -11.05 -2.85
N ARG A 131 -8.90 -11.57 -2.06
CA ARG A 131 -9.23 -12.28 -0.81
C ARG A 131 -9.88 -11.35 0.20
N ALA A 132 -9.30 -10.17 0.45
CA ALA A 132 -9.86 -9.19 1.37
C ALA A 132 -11.27 -8.75 0.95
N TYR A 133 -11.49 -8.51 -0.34
CA TYR A 133 -12.82 -8.19 -0.88
C TYR A 133 -13.86 -9.30 -0.64
N LYS A 134 -13.46 -10.58 -0.71
CA LYS A 134 -14.36 -11.69 -0.38
C LYS A 134 -14.71 -11.76 1.10
N LEU A 135 -13.78 -11.40 1.97
CA LEU A 135 -13.97 -11.39 3.42
C LEU A 135 -14.81 -10.19 3.89
N ASP A 136 -14.72 -9.06 3.18
CA ASP A 136 -15.37 -7.80 3.53
C ASP A 136 -15.99 -7.12 2.29
N PRO A 137 -17.06 -7.70 1.71
CA PRO A 137 -17.60 -7.29 0.42
C PRO A 137 -18.33 -5.94 0.45
N LEU A 138 -18.64 -5.41 1.63
CA LEU A 138 -19.34 -4.13 1.79
C LEU A 138 -18.38 -2.96 1.97
N ASN A 139 -17.08 -3.21 2.03
CA ASN A 139 -16.08 -2.17 2.16
C ASN A 139 -15.56 -1.75 0.79
N GLU A 140 -15.90 -0.53 0.41
CA GLU A 140 -15.58 0.11 -0.87
C GLU A 140 -14.07 0.29 -1.11
N GLU A 141 -13.25 0.25 -0.06
CA GLU A 141 -11.79 0.34 -0.18
C GLU A 141 -11.20 -0.84 -0.98
N TRP A 142 -11.76 -2.04 -0.87
CA TRP A 142 -11.24 -3.22 -1.59
C TRP A 142 -11.46 -3.18 -3.11
N PRO A 143 -12.70 -2.98 -3.62
CA PRO A 143 -12.90 -2.83 -5.06
C PRO A 143 -12.15 -1.60 -5.58
N LEU A 144 -12.01 -0.54 -4.80
CA LEU A 144 -11.19 0.59 -5.19
C LEU A 144 -9.71 0.21 -5.40
N LYS A 145 -9.09 -0.49 -4.44
CA LYS A 145 -7.71 -0.98 -4.59
C LYS A 145 -7.56 -1.93 -5.78
N LEU A 146 -8.56 -2.79 -6.04
CA LEU A 146 -8.55 -3.67 -7.20
C LEU A 146 -8.58 -2.89 -8.51
N SER A 147 -9.42 -1.85 -8.61
CA SER A 147 -9.45 -0.94 -9.76
C SER A 147 -8.05 -0.40 -10.08
N HIS A 148 -7.39 0.15 -9.06
CA HIS A 148 -6.03 0.68 -9.18
C HIS A 148 -4.98 -0.41 -9.54
N LEU A 149 -5.07 -1.62 -8.99
CA LEU A 149 -4.17 -2.71 -9.37
C LEU A 149 -4.32 -3.12 -10.84
N PHE A 150 -5.55 -3.09 -11.37
CA PHE A 150 -5.80 -3.39 -12.78
C PHE A 150 -5.32 -2.27 -13.69
N SER A 151 -5.46 -1.00 -13.29
CA SER A 151 -4.98 0.15 -14.06
C SER A 151 -3.45 0.15 -14.20
N LEU A 152 -2.70 -0.20 -13.14
CA LEU A 152 -1.23 -0.29 -13.17
C LEU A 152 -0.73 -1.28 -14.24
N GLY A 153 -1.47 -2.38 -14.45
CA GLY A 153 -1.12 -3.41 -15.43
C GLY A 153 -1.45 -3.10 -16.90
N THR A 154 -1.92 -1.89 -17.23
CA THR A 154 -2.30 -1.47 -18.60
C THR A 154 -1.12 -0.99 -19.47
N HIS A 155 0.07 -1.53 -19.21
CA HIS A 155 1.33 -1.26 -19.93
C HIS A 155 1.97 -2.55 -20.48
N SER A 156 1.14 -3.53 -20.85
CA SER A 156 1.57 -4.82 -21.37
C SER A 156 1.63 -4.78 -22.90
N PRO A 157 2.65 -5.38 -23.55
CA PRO A 157 2.71 -5.41 -25.02
C PRO A 157 1.52 -6.15 -25.69
N GLU A 158 0.68 -6.84 -24.91
CA GLU A 158 -0.47 -7.59 -25.41
C GLU A 158 -1.80 -6.81 -25.24
N ILE A 159 -2.25 -6.16 -26.32
CA ILE A 159 -3.46 -5.31 -26.35
C ILE A 159 -4.72 -5.99 -25.77
N ILE A 160 -4.93 -7.28 -26.03
CA ILE A 160 -6.08 -8.03 -25.50
C ILE A 160 -6.03 -8.12 -23.96
N LYS A 161 -4.84 -8.38 -23.40
CA LYS A 161 -4.64 -8.40 -21.94
C LYS A 161 -4.85 -7.02 -21.35
N GLU A 162 -4.41 -5.96 -22.02
CA GLU A 162 -4.64 -4.58 -21.57
C GLU A 162 -6.13 -4.23 -21.54
N ARG A 163 -6.89 -4.58 -22.59
CA ARG A 163 -8.33 -4.33 -22.65
C ARG A 163 -9.10 -5.09 -21.57
N ASN A 164 -8.73 -6.34 -21.29
CA ASN A 164 -9.32 -7.12 -20.20
C ASN A 164 -9.02 -6.50 -18.83
N ARG A 165 -7.79 -6.01 -18.62
CA ARG A 165 -7.44 -5.28 -17.40
C ARG A 165 -8.21 -3.96 -17.29
N ALA A 166 -8.36 -3.20 -18.38
CA ALA A 166 -9.17 -1.99 -18.40
C ALA A 166 -10.64 -2.25 -18.05
N ARG A 167 -11.21 -3.36 -18.55
CA ARG A 167 -12.56 -3.78 -18.15
C ARG A 167 -12.67 -4.08 -16.66
N LYS A 168 -11.72 -4.84 -16.10
CA LYS A 168 -11.71 -5.12 -14.65
C LYS A 168 -11.50 -3.84 -13.82
N CYS A 169 -10.65 -2.92 -14.28
CA CYS A 169 -10.49 -1.60 -13.68
C CYS A 169 -11.85 -0.90 -13.57
N PHE A 170 -12.59 -0.80 -14.68
CA PHE A 170 -13.94 -0.24 -14.67
C PHE A 170 -14.92 -0.99 -13.76
N GLU A 171 -14.98 -2.33 -13.84
CA GLU A 171 -15.92 -3.14 -13.05
C GLU A 171 -15.73 -2.92 -11.55
N PHE A 172 -14.49 -2.95 -11.07
CA PHE A 172 -14.19 -2.74 -9.66
C PHE A 172 -14.33 -1.27 -9.25
N GLY A 173 -13.93 -0.33 -10.10
CA GLY A 173 -14.14 1.11 -9.85
C GLY A 173 -15.62 1.46 -9.71
N LYS A 174 -16.46 0.95 -10.62
CA LYS A 174 -17.92 1.05 -10.53
C LYS A 174 -18.46 0.45 -9.23
N ALA A 175 -18.00 -0.74 -8.85
CA ALA A 175 -18.43 -1.37 -7.60
C ALA A 175 -18.07 -0.51 -6.38
N ALA A 176 -16.91 0.13 -6.37
CA ALA A 176 -16.50 1.04 -5.29
C ALA A 176 -17.41 2.28 -5.22
N LEU A 177 -17.72 2.90 -6.38
CA LEU A 177 -18.63 4.04 -6.47
C LEU A 177 -20.04 3.69 -5.97
N GLN A 178 -20.60 2.57 -6.43
CA GLN A 178 -21.93 2.09 -6.01
C GLN A 178 -21.99 1.76 -4.50
N LEU A 179 -20.92 1.19 -3.94
CA LEU A 179 -20.84 0.95 -2.50
C LEU A 179 -20.79 2.26 -1.72
N HIS A 180 -20.01 3.24 -2.21
CA HIS A 180 -19.91 4.55 -1.57
C HIS A 180 -21.24 5.32 -1.61
N GLU A 181 -21.97 5.31 -2.73
CA GLU A 181 -23.32 5.90 -2.82
C GLU A 181 -24.29 5.28 -1.80
N ARG A 182 -24.19 3.96 -1.60
CA ARG A 182 -25.07 3.22 -0.70
C ARG A 182 -24.67 3.35 0.77
N PHE A 183 -23.38 3.43 1.05
CA PHE A 183 -22.78 3.44 2.37
C PHE A 183 -21.64 4.47 2.43
N PRO A 184 -21.95 5.76 2.42
CA PRO A 184 -20.91 6.80 2.37
C PRO A 184 -20.07 6.74 3.65
N LYS A 185 -18.75 6.57 3.48
CA LYS A 185 -17.75 6.77 4.53
C LYS A 185 -16.98 8.06 4.25
N MET A 186 -16.95 8.95 5.23
CA MET A 186 -16.36 10.30 5.14
C MET A 186 -14.80 10.31 5.11
N SER A 187 -14.14 9.46 4.34
CA SER A 187 -12.67 9.57 4.27
C SER A 187 -12.02 9.03 3.01
N TYR A 188 -12.19 7.75 2.70
CA TYR A 188 -11.32 7.11 1.73
C TYR A 188 -11.69 7.46 0.29
N LEU A 189 -12.92 7.18 -0.12
CA LEU A 189 -13.32 7.38 -1.50
C LEU A 189 -13.55 8.87 -1.82
N GLU A 190 -14.07 9.67 -0.88
CA GLU A 190 -14.22 11.13 -1.04
C GLU A 190 -12.89 11.83 -1.37
N THR A 191 -11.80 11.43 -0.69
CA THR A 191 -10.47 12.03 -0.92
C THR A 191 -9.91 11.70 -2.30
N TYR A 192 -10.30 10.56 -2.88
CA TYR A 192 -9.68 10.04 -4.10
C TYR A 192 -10.64 9.98 -5.30
N MET A 193 -11.91 10.34 -5.14
CA MET A 193 -12.98 10.09 -6.13
C MET A 193 -12.63 10.67 -7.51
N GLU A 194 -12.19 11.93 -7.56
CA GLU A 194 -11.83 12.60 -8.82
C GLU A 194 -10.72 11.86 -9.57
N MET A 195 -9.62 11.56 -8.89
CA MET A 195 -8.49 10.81 -9.44
C MET A 195 -8.91 9.42 -9.94
N ILE A 196 -9.84 8.77 -9.24
CA ILE A 196 -10.33 7.43 -9.60
C ILE A 196 -11.20 7.51 -10.86
N VAL A 197 -12.14 8.45 -10.90
CA VAL A 197 -13.02 8.66 -12.06
C VAL A 197 -12.18 9.03 -13.27
N GLU A 198 -11.17 9.89 -13.11
CA GLU A 198 -10.21 10.24 -14.16
C GLU A 198 -9.44 9.01 -14.65
N GLU A 199 -8.85 8.22 -13.74
CA GLU A 199 -8.07 7.03 -14.08
C GLU A 199 -8.90 6.00 -14.84
N ILE A 200 -10.13 5.72 -14.39
CA ILE A 200 -11.02 4.78 -15.08
C ILE A 200 -11.47 5.36 -16.43
N SER A 201 -11.77 6.65 -16.49
CA SER A 201 -12.17 7.34 -17.73
C SER A 201 -11.07 7.24 -18.78
N GLU A 202 -9.82 7.53 -18.42
CA GLU A 202 -8.66 7.42 -19.31
C GLU A 202 -8.58 6.01 -19.94
N LYS A 203 -8.73 4.95 -19.13
CA LYS A 203 -8.66 3.58 -19.64
C LYS A 203 -9.85 3.21 -20.51
N THR A 204 -11.07 3.62 -20.13
CA THR A 204 -12.26 3.34 -20.94
C THR A 204 -12.20 4.04 -22.31
N PHE A 205 -11.72 5.28 -22.36
CA PHE A 205 -11.47 5.98 -23.63
C PHE A 205 -10.35 5.31 -24.45
N LYS A 206 -9.20 5.00 -23.82
CA LYS A 206 -8.06 4.33 -24.49
C LYS A 206 -8.49 3.05 -25.23
N PHE A 207 -9.44 2.30 -24.68
CA PHE A 207 -9.90 1.02 -25.24
C PHE A 207 -11.29 1.07 -25.91
N ASN A 208 -11.80 2.26 -26.23
CA ASN A 208 -13.08 2.48 -26.90
C ASN A 208 -14.27 1.77 -26.20
N MET A 209 -14.31 1.87 -24.88
CA MET A 209 -15.36 1.34 -24.00
C MET A 209 -16.39 2.45 -23.72
N LEU A 210 -17.14 2.85 -24.75
CA LEU A 210 -17.95 4.07 -24.73
C LEU A 210 -19.15 4.01 -23.77
N GLU A 211 -19.75 2.85 -23.55
CA GLU A 211 -20.87 2.71 -22.61
C GLU A 211 -20.37 2.81 -21.17
N GLU A 212 -19.21 2.24 -20.88
CA GLU A 212 -18.51 2.39 -19.61
C GLU A 212 -18.11 3.84 -19.35
N ALA A 213 -17.58 4.54 -20.35
CA ALA A 213 -17.24 5.97 -20.24
C ALA A 213 -18.49 6.85 -19.98
N ARG A 214 -19.63 6.56 -20.64
CA ARG A 214 -20.90 7.27 -20.39
C ARG A 214 -21.41 7.08 -18.97
N TYR A 215 -21.21 5.89 -18.38
CA TYR A 215 -21.58 5.64 -16.99
C TYR A 215 -20.79 6.52 -16.03
N LEU A 216 -19.49 6.72 -16.27
CA LEU A 216 -18.64 7.53 -15.40
C LEU A 216 -19.00 9.03 -15.45
N GLY A 217 -19.50 9.55 -16.57
CA GLY A 217 -19.92 10.96 -16.69
C GLY A 217 -21.14 11.34 -15.84
N GLN A 218 -21.63 10.44 -14.99
CA GLN A 218 -22.67 10.70 -13.98
C GLN A 218 -22.09 11.12 -12.62
N TYR A 219 -20.80 10.90 -12.42
CA TYR A 219 -20.01 11.27 -11.24
C TYR A 219 -19.13 12.48 -11.58
#